data_AF-A0A2W0AAU2-F1
#
_entry.id   AF-A0A2W0AAU2-F1
#
_cell.length_a   1.000
_cell.length_b   1.000
_cell.length_c   1.000
_cell.angle_alpha   90.00
_cell.angle_beta   90.00
_cell.angle_gamma   90.00
#
_symmetry.space_group_name_H-M   'P 1'
#
loop_
_entity.id
_entity.type
_entity.pdbx_description
1 polymer ?
#
loop_
_entity_poly.entity_id
_entity_poly.type
_entity_poly.pdbx_seq_one_letter_code
_entity_poly.pdbx_strand_id
1 'polypeptide(L)'
;MKGLDLLIRPIRHRTEERVPAHIFLCLLAYYVEWHLRRVWAPLLFEDEELPQERRRRDPVLPARSSESAKAKKLTHQTADGLPVQSFATLLSDLASRARVTYSLKTDESGPTFQQVPPPTPLQAKAYELLNLLPVAGN
;
A
#
# COMPACT_ATOMS: atom_id res chain seq x y z
N MET A 1 -16.38 -2.89 12.99
CA MET A 1 -15.44 -2.17 12.09
C MET A 1 -14.60 -1.21 12.92
N LYS A 2 -13.43 -1.65 13.41
CA LYS A 2 -12.40 -0.78 14.00
C LYS A 2 -11.05 -1.30 13.51
N GLY A 3 -10.22 -0.40 12.99
CA GLY A 3 -8.80 -0.66 12.72
C GLY A 3 -8.48 -1.03 11.27
N LEU A 4 -8.72 -0.12 10.34
CA LEU A 4 -7.86 0.01 9.15
C LEU A 4 -7.61 1.51 8.95
N ASP A 5 -6.44 1.85 8.42
CA ASP A 5 -5.80 3.17 8.43
C ASP A 5 -6.54 4.21 7.57
N LEU A 6 -7.60 3.75 6.88
CA LEU A 6 -8.68 4.60 6.41
C LEU A 6 -9.35 5.26 7.61
N LEU A 7 -8.80 6.41 8.02
CA LEU A 7 -9.46 7.41 8.87
C LEU A 7 -10.70 7.92 8.14
N ILE A 8 -11.73 7.07 7.98
CA ILE A 8 -13.07 7.45 7.57
C ILE A 8 -13.61 8.33 8.69
N ARG A 9 -13.16 9.58 8.70
CA ARG A 9 -13.73 10.61 9.54
C ARG A 9 -15.15 10.78 9.05
N PRO A 10 -16.15 10.79 9.93
CA PRO A 10 -17.51 11.08 9.52
C PRO A 10 -17.52 12.44 8.84
N ILE A 11 -17.65 12.47 7.52
CA ILE A 11 -17.99 13.70 6.82
C ILE A 11 -19.48 13.89 7.12
N ARG A 12 -19.80 14.91 7.91
CA ARG A 12 -21.19 15.21 8.27
C ARG A 12 -21.90 15.77 7.04
N HIS A 13 -22.49 14.88 6.25
CA HIS A 13 -23.32 15.27 5.12
C HIS A 13 -24.63 15.86 5.64
N ARG A 14 -25.01 17.03 5.10
CA ARG A 14 -26.29 17.70 5.39
C ARG A 14 -27.39 17.36 4.39
N THR A 15 -27.03 16.68 3.30
CA THR A 15 -27.94 16.27 2.23
C THR A 15 -27.96 14.75 2.20
N GLU A 16 -29.16 14.16 2.24
CA GLU A 16 -29.36 12.70 2.32
C GLU A 16 -28.67 11.97 1.16
N GLU A 17 -28.77 12.48 -0.07
CA GLU A 17 -28.17 11.89 -1.28
C GLU A 17 -26.65 11.74 -1.22
N ARG A 18 -25.95 12.58 -0.44
CA ARG A 18 -24.49 12.53 -0.33
C ARG A 18 -24.01 11.43 0.62
N VAL A 19 -24.89 10.94 1.50
CA VAL A 19 -24.56 9.90 2.47
C VAL A 19 -24.26 8.56 1.77
N PRO A 20 -25.14 8.02 0.89
CA PRO A 20 -24.83 6.79 0.17
C PRO A 20 -23.56 6.88 -0.67
N ALA A 21 -23.33 8.00 -1.36
CA ALA A 21 -22.15 8.21 -2.18
C ALA A 21 -20.85 8.16 -1.36
N HIS A 22 -20.82 8.80 -0.18
CA HIS A 22 -19.65 8.76 0.70
C HIS A 22 -19.40 7.37 1.27
N ILE A 23 -20.45 6.68 1.73
CA ILE A 23 -20.34 5.30 2.23
C ILE A 23 -19.78 4.39 1.13
N PHE A 24 -20.27 4.54 -0.11
CA PHE A 24 -19.78 3.79 -1.26
C PHE A 24 -18.29 4.04 -1.52
N LEU A 25 -17.85 5.31 -1.54
CA LEU A 25 -16.44 5.65 -1.71
C LEU A 25 -15.56 5.11 -0.57
N CYS A 26 -16.03 5.16 0.67
CA CYS A 26 -15.33 4.59 1.81
C CYS A 26 -15.20 3.06 1.71
N LEU A 27 -16.27 2.38 1.27
CA LEU A 27 -16.25 0.94 1.03
C LEU A 27 -15.25 0.57 -0.08
N LEU A 28 -15.23 1.33 -1.18
CA LEU A 28 -14.28 1.12 -2.27
C LEU A 28 -12.84 1.34 -1.82
N ALA A 29 -12.55 2.44 -1.13
CA ALA A 29 -11.22 2.74 -0.62
C ALA A 29 -10.75 1.67 0.38
N TYR A 30 -11.64 1.20 1.26
CA TYR A 30 -11.37 0.08 2.15
C TYR A 30 -11.04 -1.21 1.38
N TYR A 31 -11.82 -1.50 0.34
CA TYR A 31 -11.64 -2.70 -0.46
C TYR A 31 -10.28 -2.68 -1.19
N VAL A 32 -9.92 -1.53 -1.77
CA VAL A 32 -8.60 -1.33 -2.40
C VAL A 32 -7.48 -1.48 -1.38
N GLU A 33 -7.55 -0.77 -0.24
CA GLU A 33 -6.53 -0.89 0.82
C GLU A 33 -6.37 -2.35 1.28
N TRP A 34 -7.47 -3.07 1.47
CA TRP A 34 -7.44 -4.47 1.87
C TRP A 34 -6.68 -5.36 0.87
N HIS A 35 -6.91 -5.17 -0.43
CA HIS A 35 -6.18 -5.90 -1.46
C HIS A 35 -4.71 -5.51 -1.52
N LEU A 36 -4.40 -4.21 -1.45
CA LEU A 36 -3.03 -3.71 -1.46
C LEU A 36 -2.23 -4.25 -0.26
N ARG A 37 -2.80 -4.25 0.94
CA ARG A 37 -2.16 -4.81 2.14
C ARG A 37 -1.83 -6.29 1.99
N ARG A 38 -2.76 -7.08 1.44
CA ARG A 38 -2.52 -8.51 1.20
C ARG A 38 -1.38 -8.76 0.23
N VAL A 39 -1.29 -7.97 -0.82
CA VAL A 39 -0.25 -8.09 -1.84
C VAL A 39 1.10 -7.58 -1.32
N TRP A 40 1.10 -6.50 -0.55
CA TRP A 40 2.29 -5.91 0.03
C TRP A 40 2.67 -6.47 1.41
N ALA A 41 1.99 -7.50 1.91
CA ALA A 41 2.32 -8.13 3.19
C ALA A 41 3.83 -8.46 3.34
N PRO A 42 4.56 -8.89 2.30
CA PRO A 42 6.02 -9.07 2.37
C PRO A 42 6.81 -7.79 2.70
N LEU A 43 6.32 -6.62 2.32
CA LEU A 43 6.93 -5.31 2.56
C LEU A 43 6.42 -4.62 3.83
N LEU A 44 5.27 -5.04 4.35
CA LEU A 44 4.60 -4.40 5.49
C LEU A 44 4.91 -5.11 6.82
N PHE A 45 4.66 -4.43 7.93
CA PHE A 45 4.52 -5.04 9.27
C PHE A 45 3.26 -5.92 9.38
N GLU A 46 3.06 -6.79 8.42
CA GLU A 46 1.97 -7.75 8.35
C GLU A 46 2.53 -9.17 8.26
N ASP A 47 1.76 -10.10 8.81
CA ASP A 47 2.05 -11.53 8.80
C ASP A 47 1.48 -12.14 7.53
N GLU A 48 2.36 -12.45 6.57
CA GLU A 48 2.02 -13.00 5.26
C GLU A 48 1.57 -14.47 5.29
N GLU A 49 1.90 -15.20 6.36
CA GLU A 49 1.51 -16.60 6.57
C GLU A 49 0.14 -16.73 7.25
N LEU A 50 -0.35 -15.64 7.86
CA LEU A 50 -1.59 -15.61 8.61
C LEU A 50 -2.81 -16.15 7.84
N PRO A 51 -3.02 -15.87 6.53
CA PRO A 51 -4.13 -16.44 5.77
C PRO A 51 -4.09 -17.97 5.68
N GLN A 52 -2.91 -18.57 5.54
CA GLN A 52 -2.72 -20.02 5.50
C GLN A 52 -2.84 -20.62 6.90
N GLU A 53 -2.22 -19.99 7.90
CA GLU A 53 -2.27 -20.43 9.30
C GLU A 53 -3.70 -20.43 9.86
N ARG A 54 -4.51 -19.42 9.53
CA ARG A 54 -5.92 -19.33 9.94
C ARG A 54 -6.75 -20.54 9.53
N ARG A 55 -6.38 -21.23 8.45
CA ARG A 55 -7.09 -22.44 7.97
C ARG A 55 -6.73 -23.69 8.78
N ARG A 56 -5.58 -23.69 9.46
CA ARG A 56 -5.03 -24.86 10.15
C ARG A 56 -5.02 -24.73 11.67
N ARG A 57 -5.01 -23.49 12.18
CA ARG A 57 -4.96 -23.22 13.63
C ARG A 57 -6.27 -23.58 14.32
N ASP A 58 -6.17 -23.93 15.59
CA ASP A 58 -7.31 -24.08 16.47
C ASP A 58 -8.05 -22.72 16.62
N PRO A 59 -9.37 -22.65 16.36
CA PRO A 59 -10.13 -21.41 16.46
C PRO A 59 -10.32 -20.90 17.89
N VAL A 60 -10.14 -21.75 18.90
CA VAL A 60 -10.34 -21.43 20.33
C VAL A 60 -9.05 -20.95 20.99
N LEU A 61 -7.88 -21.45 20.54
CA LEU A 61 -6.60 -21.04 21.10
C LEU A 61 -6.22 -19.60 20.68
N PRO A 62 -5.44 -18.89 21.52
CA PRO A 62 -4.94 -17.56 21.17
C PRO A 62 -4.14 -17.55 19.86
N ALA A 63 -4.33 -16.50 19.06
CA ALA A 63 -3.56 -16.29 17.85
C ALA A 63 -2.08 -16.11 18.16
N ARG A 64 -1.23 -16.86 17.45
CA ARG A 64 0.23 -16.72 17.49
C ARG A 64 0.67 -16.08 16.17
N SER A 65 1.73 -15.28 16.21
CA SER A 65 2.38 -14.76 15.01
C SER A 65 3.31 -15.82 14.42
N SER A 66 3.44 -15.85 13.10
CA SER A 66 4.38 -16.71 12.39
C SER A 66 5.84 -16.37 12.74
N GLU A 67 6.77 -17.28 12.42
CA GLU A 67 8.20 -17.04 12.62
C GLU A 67 8.72 -15.93 11.71
N SER A 68 8.22 -15.83 10.46
CA SER A 68 8.56 -14.74 9.55
C SER A 68 8.10 -13.38 10.09
N ALA A 69 6.90 -13.30 10.67
CA ALA A 69 6.42 -12.07 11.31
C ALA A 69 7.26 -11.67 12.53
N LYS A 70 7.71 -12.64 13.35
CA LYS A 70 8.62 -12.38 14.47
C LYS A 70 9.98 -11.89 14.00
N ALA A 71 10.55 -12.52 12.96
CA ALA A 71 11.82 -12.12 12.38
C ALA A 71 11.73 -10.69 11.82
N LYS A 72 10.69 -10.39 11.03
CA LYS A 72 10.41 -9.07 10.45
C LYS A 72 10.29 -7.98 11.53
N LYS A 73 9.61 -8.29 12.65
CA LYS A 73 9.50 -7.40 13.80
C LYS A 73 10.83 -7.20 14.54
N LEU A 74 11.68 -8.21 14.59
CA LEU A 74 12.97 -8.12 15.29
C LEU A 74 14.01 -7.34 14.49
N THR A 75 14.11 -7.62 13.19
CA THR A 75 15.16 -7.05 12.31
C THR A 75 14.74 -5.74 11.66
N HIS A 76 13.43 -5.47 11.58
CA HIS A 76 12.86 -4.41 10.74
C HIS A 76 13.28 -4.51 9.27
N GLN A 77 13.62 -5.73 8.82
CA GLN A 77 14.01 -6.03 7.44
C GLN A 77 13.11 -7.13 6.86
N THR A 78 12.82 -7.00 5.57
CA THR A 78 12.15 -8.03 4.78
C THR A 78 13.14 -9.15 4.43
N ALA A 79 12.64 -10.28 3.91
CA ALA A 79 13.49 -11.36 3.42
C ALA A 79 14.46 -10.92 2.29
N ASP A 80 14.07 -9.89 1.52
CA ASP A 80 14.88 -9.29 0.46
C ASP A 80 15.89 -8.25 0.98
N GLY A 81 16.00 -8.07 2.30
CA GLY A 81 16.90 -7.08 2.92
C GLY A 81 16.41 -5.63 2.83
N LEU A 82 15.15 -5.39 2.44
CA LEU A 82 14.54 -4.06 2.39
C LEU A 82 14.04 -3.64 3.78
N PRO A 83 14.02 -2.33 4.11
CA PRO A 83 13.41 -1.86 5.35
C PRO A 83 11.89 -2.09 5.32
N VAL A 84 11.37 -2.70 6.39
CA VAL A 84 9.94 -2.98 6.54
C VAL A 84 9.17 -1.68 6.69
N GLN A 85 8.00 -1.60 6.06
CA GLN A 85 7.19 -0.39 5.98
C GLN A 85 5.89 -0.51 6.78
N SER A 86 5.36 0.65 7.18
CA SER A 86 3.92 0.81 7.40
C SER A 86 3.23 1.04 6.06
N PHE A 87 1.91 0.87 6.01
CA PHE A 87 1.16 1.17 4.78
C PHE A 87 1.31 2.64 4.36
N ALA A 88 1.20 3.57 5.32
CA ALA A 88 1.36 5.00 5.06
C ALA A 88 2.77 5.36 4.56
N THR A 89 3.82 4.78 5.15
CA THR A 89 5.21 5.06 4.71
C THR A 89 5.49 4.46 3.34
N LEU A 90 4.96 3.27 3.03
CA LEU A 90 5.06 2.69 1.69
C LEU A 90 4.35 3.56 0.65
N LEU A 91 3.13 4.04 0.94
CA LEU A 91 2.43 4.96 0.05
C LEU A 91 3.19 6.28 -0.14
N SER A 92 3.80 6.81 0.92
CA SER A 92 4.63 8.02 0.84
C SER A 92 5.86 7.81 -0.04
N ASP A 93 6.51 6.65 0.06
CA ASP A 93 7.66 6.30 -0.78
C ASP A 93 7.24 6.16 -2.25
N LEU A 94 6.14 5.45 -2.53
CA LEU A 94 5.58 5.33 -3.88
C LEU A 94 5.18 6.68 -4.47
N ALA A 95 4.62 7.59 -3.66
CA ALA A 95 4.20 8.92 -4.08
C ALA A 95 5.37 9.83 -4.48
N SER A 96 6.60 9.52 -4.06
CA SER A 96 7.80 10.28 -4.46
C SER A 96 8.16 10.12 -5.94
N ARG A 97 7.68 9.05 -6.60
CA ARG A 97 7.95 8.80 -8.01
C ARG A 97 6.93 9.53 -8.89
N ALA A 98 7.31 10.72 -9.37
CA ALA A 98 6.48 11.54 -10.24
C ALA A 98 7.14 11.78 -11.61
N ARG A 99 6.30 12.13 -12.60
CA ARG A 99 6.80 12.67 -13.87
C ARG A 99 7.26 14.10 -13.64
N VAL A 100 8.53 14.37 -13.85
CA VAL A 100 9.15 15.68 -13.65
C VAL A 100 9.35 16.35 -15.01
N THR A 101 8.95 17.62 -15.10
CA THR A 101 9.23 18.47 -16.26
C THR A 101 10.48 19.29 -15.97
N TYR A 102 11.50 19.11 -16.79
CA TYR A 102 12.73 19.88 -16.75
C TYR A 102 12.69 20.99 -17.80
N SER A 103 13.20 22.17 -17.44
CA SER A 103 13.44 23.28 -18.37
C SER A 103 14.92 23.59 -18.41
N LEU A 104 15.49 23.73 -19.61
CA LEU A 104 16.86 24.20 -19.77
C LEU A 104 16.87 25.73 -19.72
N LYS A 105 17.75 26.29 -18.86
CA LYS A 105 17.97 27.75 -18.77
C LYS A 105 18.81 28.28 -19.94
N THR A 106 18.31 28.12 -21.16
CA THR A 106 19.00 28.57 -22.38
C THR A 106 18.27 29.67 -23.16
N ASP A 107 17.11 30.12 -22.70
CA ASP A 107 16.44 31.42 -22.97
C ASP A 107 15.00 31.35 -22.41
N GLU A 108 14.24 32.45 -22.41
CA GLU A 108 12.84 32.49 -21.93
C GLU A 108 11.90 31.50 -22.65
N SER A 109 12.30 30.98 -23.82
CA SER A 109 11.59 29.94 -24.60
C SER A 109 12.37 28.62 -24.71
N GLY A 110 13.20 28.28 -23.72
CA GLY A 110 14.00 27.06 -23.71
C GLY A 110 13.14 25.77 -23.82
N PRO A 111 13.67 24.71 -24.44
CA PRO A 111 12.94 23.45 -24.55
C PRO A 111 12.65 22.84 -23.18
N THR A 112 11.46 22.26 -23.03
CA THR A 112 11.08 21.47 -21.87
C THR A 112 11.00 20.00 -22.24
N PHE A 113 11.35 19.12 -21.30
CA PHE A 113 11.17 17.68 -21.48
C PHE A 113 10.66 17.04 -20.19
N GLN A 114 9.92 15.94 -20.35
CA GLN A 114 9.36 15.19 -19.23
C GLN A 114 10.13 13.89 -19.03
N GLN A 115 10.44 13.56 -17.78
CA GLN A 115 11.08 12.30 -17.42
C GLN A 115 10.40 11.68 -16.20
N VAL A 116 10.29 10.36 -16.20
CA VAL A 116 9.91 9.59 -15.02
C VAL A 116 11.18 8.91 -14.50
N PRO A 117 11.61 9.14 -13.26
CA PRO A 117 12.81 8.51 -12.73
C PRO A 117 12.62 6.98 -12.62
N PRO A 118 13.71 6.20 -12.73
CA PRO A 118 13.65 4.77 -12.46
C PRO A 118 13.19 4.56 -11.00
N PRO A 119 12.42 3.49 -10.72
CA PRO A 119 11.94 3.22 -9.39
C PRO A 119 13.10 2.87 -8.45
N THR A 120 13.00 3.25 -7.18
CA THR A 120 13.90 2.73 -6.12
C THR A 120 13.71 1.22 -5.96
N PRO A 121 14.64 0.47 -5.31
CA PRO A 121 14.46 -0.96 -5.08
C PRO A 121 13.16 -1.31 -4.35
N LEU A 122 12.75 -0.48 -3.37
CA LEU A 122 11.49 -0.64 -2.65
C LEU A 122 10.27 -0.43 -3.57
N GLN A 123 10.28 0.64 -4.37
CA GLN A 123 9.22 0.93 -5.34
C GLN A 123 9.10 -0.18 -6.38
N ALA A 124 10.23 -0.65 -6.92
CA ALA A 124 10.28 -1.73 -7.90
C ALA A 124 9.63 -3.00 -7.34
N LYS A 125 9.99 -3.38 -6.11
CA LYS A 125 9.39 -4.55 -5.44
C LYS A 125 7.89 -4.38 -5.19
N ALA A 126 7.47 -3.20 -4.76
CA ALA A 126 6.06 -2.90 -4.56
C ALA A 126 5.25 -3.02 -5.85
N TYR A 127 5.76 -2.52 -6.98
CA TYR A 127 5.12 -2.67 -8.29
C TYR A 127 5.12 -4.12 -8.79
N GLU A 128 6.20 -4.87 -8.57
CA GLU A 128 6.27 -6.31 -8.89
C GLU A 128 5.15 -7.08 -8.19
N LEU A 129 4.96 -6.84 -6.88
CA LEU A 129 3.90 -7.47 -6.11
C LEU A 129 2.50 -7.09 -6.64
N LEU A 130 2.28 -5.83 -7.05
CA LEU A 130 1.01 -5.41 -7.63
C LEU A 130 0.64 -6.15 -8.91
N ASN A 131 1.63 -6.54 -9.72
CA ASN A 131 1.39 -7.31 -10.95
C ASN A 131 0.85 -8.73 -10.68
N LEU A 132 0.85 -9.19 -9.43
CA LEU A 132 0.21 -10.45 -9.03
C LEU A 132 -1.31 -10.34 -8.95
N LEU A 133 -1.86 -9.13 -8.92
CA LEU A 133 -3.31 -8.93 -8.93
C LEU A 133 -3.88 -9.29 -10.31
N PRO A 134 -5.01 -10.00 -10.37
CA PRO A 134 -5.66 -10.38 -11.63
C PRO A 134 -6.42 -9.19 -12.22
N VAL A 135 -5.69 -8.15 -12.62
CA VAL A 135 -6.23 -6.97 -13.30
C VAL A 135 -5.55 -6.91 -14.66
N ALA A 136 -6.33 -7.03 -15.74
CA ALA A 136 -5.81 -6.81 -17.08
C ALA A 136 -5.29 -5.37 -17.16
N GLY A 137 -4.00 -5.21 -17.45
CA GLY A 137 -3.46 -3.90 -17.79
C GLY A 137 -4.16 -3.41 -19.06
N ASN A 138 -4.77 -2.22 -18.99
CA ASN A 138 -5.29 -1.53 -20.18
C ASN A 138 -4.15 -1.07 -21.08
#